data_AF-Q6L026-F1
#
_entry.id   AF-Q6L026-F1
#
_cell.length_a   1.000
_cell.length_b   1.000
_cell.length_c   1.000
_cell.angle_alpha   90.00
_cell.angle_beta   90.00
_cell.angle_gamma   90.00
#
_symmetry.space_group_name_H-M   'P 1'
#
loop_
_entity.id
_entity.type
_entity.pdbx_description
1 polymer ?
#
loop_
_entity_poly.entity_id
_entity_poly.type
_entity_poly.pdbx_seq_one_letter_code
_entity_poly.pdbx_strand_id
1 'polypeptide(L)'
;MDHDVKEKYLQAGKIGKMALDYAQSLIEPGALFYDVAEKTEAFIRDNGALPSFPVNLSINNEAAHYTPYENDKKKFKTGDLVKVDLGAMIDGYMSDNATTVEVGNTGKFSDLIDATREALNNAIKMIRPGIELYNIGNTIADTINSYGFNPVKNLGGHGINRYDLHSEIFIPNYNDGNGERLKIDKVIAVEPFASTGIGMIHNGMPGNIYIVEETRIDKNEEIYKNFNTIPFAERWVAKLMPDYKEYIRKKLNERYISAFPVLKEHKNSYISQAEHTIMVLSDEIIVTTK
;
A
#
# COMPACT_ATOMS: atom_id res chain seq x y z
N MET A 1 -6.68 8.73 -21.91
CA MET A 1 -5.61 9.29 -21.05
C MET A 1 -4.57 9.94 -21.94
N ASP A 2 -4.02 11.10 -21.55
CA ASP A 2 -2.95 11.78 -22.31
C ASP A 2 -1.65 10.95 -22.30
N HIS A 3 -0.85 11.04 -23.38
CA HIS A 3 0.38 10.26 -23.54
C HIS A 3 1.41 10.55 -22.43
N ASP A 4 1.63 11.82 -22.10
CA ASP A 4 2.62 12.20 -21.08
C ASP A 4 2.18 11.74 -19.69
N VAL A 5 0.87 11.72 -19.44
CA VAL A 5 0.29 11.16 -18.21
C VAL A 5 0.50 9.64 -18.14
N LYS A 6 0.23 8.93 -19.25
CA LYS A 6 0.44 7.48 -19.36
C LYS A 6 1.90 7.12 -19.04
N GLU A 7 2.86 7.81 -19.66
CA GLU A 7 4.29 7.55 -19.45
C GLU A 7 4.72 7.76 -17.99
N LYS A 8 4.19 8.77 -17.30
CA LYS A 8 4.51 9.00 -15.87
C LYS A 8 4.03 7.87 -14.98
N TYR A 9 2.82 7.34 -15.20
CA TYR A 9 2.34 6.16 -14.48
C TYR A 9 3.16 4.91 -14.78
N LEU A 10 3.57 4.71 -16.05
CA LEU A 10 4.41 3.56 -16.44
C LEU A 10 5.79 3.63 -15.78
N GLN A 11 6.42 4.81 -15.79
CA GLN A 11 7.72 5.01 -15.18
C GLN A 11 7.65 4.91 -13.64
N ALA A 12 6.61 5.49 -13.02
CA ALA A 12 6.34 5.32 -11.59
C ALA A 12 6.17 3.84 -11.23
N GLY A 13 5.32 3.11 -11.97
CA GLY A 13 5.09 1.67 -11.75
C GLY A 13 6.34 0.81 -11.91
N LYS A 14 7.17 1.10 -12.92
CA LYS A 14 8.45 0.43 -13.12
C LYS A 14 9.40 0.62 -11.93
N ILE A 15 9.53 1.86 -11.44
CA ILE A 15 10.39 2.16 -10.29
C ILE A 15 9.82 1.53 -9.02
N GLY A 16 8.49 1.57 -8.82
CA GLY A 16 7.81 0.91 -7.71
C GLY A 16 8.05 -0.60 -7.69
N LYS A 17 8.00 -1.27 -8.85
CA LYS A 17 8.34 -2.69 -8.96
C LYS A 17 9.79 -2.98 -8.62
N MET A 18 10.72 -2.21 -9.17
CA MET A 18 12.16 -2.34 -8.87
C MET A 18 12.44 -2.12 -7.37
N ALA A 19 11.79 -1.15 -6.75
CA ALA A 19 11.91 -0.86 -5.33
C ALA A 19 11.32 -1.99 -4.46
N LEU A 20 10.20 -2.59 -4.87
CA LEU A 20 9.60 -3.73 -4.18
C LEU A 20 10.51 -4.95 -4.22
N ASP A 21 11.14 -5.24 -5.36
CA ASP A 21 12.12 -6.32 -5.47
C ASP A 21 13.36 -6.05 -4.61
N TYR A 22 13.83 -4.80 -4.61
CA TYR A 22 14.93 -4.38 -3.76
C TYR A 22 14.61 -4.53 -2.28
N ALA A 23 13.44 -4.06 -1.82
CA ALA A 23 12.98 -4.18 -0.45
C ALA A 23 12.93 -5.65 0.01
N GLN A 24 12.35 -6.53 -0.83
CA GLN A 24 12.32 -7.98 -0.55
C GLN A 24 13.72 -8.56 -0.35
N SER A 25 14.70 -8.13 -1.15
CA SER A 25 16.08 -8.61 -1.05
C SER A 25 16.79 -8.20 0.24
N LEU A 26 16.29 -7.17 0.94
CA LEU A 26 16.84 -6.69 2.21
C LEU A 26 16.21 -7.38 3.44
N ILE A 27 15.13 -8.13 3.25
CA ILE A 27 14.37 -8.74 4.35
C ILE A 27 14.99 -10.11 4.68
N GLU A 28 15.80 -10.11 5.71
CA GLU A 28 16.45 -11.30 6.26
C GLU A 28 16.41 -11.33 7.80
N PRO A 29 16.56 -12.49 8.44
CA PRO A 29 16.59 -12.58 9.90
C PRO A 29 17.63 -11.63 10.51
N GLY A 30 17.20 -10.76 11.41
CA GLY A 30 18.06 -9.81 12.11
C GLY A 30 18.25 -8.45 11.43
N ALA A 31 17.80 -8.29 10.17
CA ALA A 31 17.77 -7.00 9.50
C ALA A 31 16.86 -6.01 10.27
N LEU A 32 17.23 -4.72 10.26
CA LEU A 32 16.46 -3.66 10.90
C LEU A 32 15.33 -3.22 9.98
N PHE A 33 14.11 -3.07 10.53
CA PHE A 33 12.98 -2.49 9.80
C PHE A 33 13.32 -1.10 9.28
N TYR A 34 13.95 -0.29 10.13
CA TYR A 34 14.41 1.06 9.80
C TYR A 34 15.30 1.08 8.55
N ASP A 35 16.32 0.21 8.50
CA ASP A 35 17.25 0.14 7.38
C ASP A 35 16.56 -0.28 6.08
N VAL A 36 15.64 -1.24 6.15
CA VAL A 36 14.87 -1.68 4.96
C VAL A 36 14.03 -0.53 4.41
N ALA A 37 13.29 0.17 5.27
CA ALA A 37 12.46 1.29 4.84
C ALA A 37 13.30 2.45 4.26
N GLU A 38 14.35 2.88 4.98
CA GLU A 38 15.23 3.98 4.55
C GLU A 38 15.95 3.68 3.23
N LYS A 39 16.55 2.49 3.10
CA LYS A 39 17.24 2.09 1.87
C LYS A 39 16.30 1.98 0.69
N THR A 40 15.10 1.43 0.89
CA THR A 40 14.10 1.28 -0.17
C THR A 40 13.61 2.63 -0.67
N GLU A 41 13.32 3.56 0.23
CA GLU A 41 12.89 4.90 -0.18
C GLU A 41 14.04 5.72 -0.77
N ALA A 42 15.27 5.53 -0.33
CA ALA A 42 16.44 6.10 -0.98
C ALA A 42 16.57 5.54 -2.41
N PHE A 43 16.41 4.24 -2.60
CA PHE A 43 16.40 3.61 -3.92
C PHE A 43 15.37 4.21 -4.87
N ILE A 44 14.14 4.49 -4.40
CA ILE A 44 13.12 5.17 -5.21
C ILE A 44 13.60 6.56 -5.66
N ARG A 45 14.20 7.33 -4.74
CA ARG A 45 14.74 8.68 -5.02
C ARG A 45 15.92 8.64 -5.99
N ASP A 46 16.85 7.71 -5.80
CA ASP A 46 18.03 7.55 -6.65
C ASP A 46 17.67 7.12 -8.07
N ASN A 47 16.49 6.50 -8.27
CA ASN A 47 15.94 6.15 -9.59
C ASN A 47 15.04 7.25 -10.19
N GLY A 48 15.00 8.44 -9.61
CA GLY A 48 14.35 9.61 -10.20
C GLY A 48 12.84 9.73 -9.91
N ALA A 49 12.33 9.02 -8.90
CA ALA A 49 10.96 9.17 -8.41
C ALA A 49 10.93 9.63 -6.95
N LEU A 50 9.76 9.98 -6.43
CA LEU A 50 9.54 10.15 -5.00
C LEU A 50 8.69 8.98 -4.48
N PRO A 51 8.81 8.56 -3.20
CA PRO A 51 7.85 7.59 -2.67
C PRO A 51 6.44 8.21 -2.66
N SER A 52 5.43 7.47 -3.12
CA SER A 52 4.02 7.89 -3.10
C SER A 52 3.47 7.97 -1.67
N PHE A 53 4.02 7.14 -0.79
CA PHE A 53 3.73 7.03 0.64
C PHE A 53 4.92 6.32 1.32
N PRO A 54 4.99 6.29 2.66
CA PRO A 54 6.09 5.62 3.36
C PRO A 54 6.13 4.12 3.10
N VAL A 55 7.32 3.52 3.03
CA VAL A 55 7.43 2.06 2.92
C VAL A 55 6.80 1.39 4.15
N ASN A 56 5.79 0.58 3.90
CA ASN A 56 5.03 -0.18 4.88
C ASN A 56 5.65 -1.59 5.04
N LEU A 57 5.83 -2.01 6.28
CA LEU A 57 6.49 -3.27 6.67
C LEU A 57 5.68 -3.99 7.75
N SER A 58 4.36 -4.11 7.55
CA SER A 58 3.45 -4.77 8.51
C SER A 58 3.82 -6.25 8.67
N ILE A 59 3.73 -6.80 9.89
CA ILE A 59 4.04 -8.22 10.13
C ILE A 59 2.88 -9.01 10.75
N ASN A 60 2.80 -10.29 10.38
CA ASN A 60 1.93 -11.29 10.98
C ASN A 60 0.45 -10.90 10.92
N ASN A 61 -0.16 -10.50 12.04
CA ASN A 61 -1.56 -10.07 12.13
C ASN A 61 -1.78 -8.59 11.77
N GLU A 62 -0.71 -7.82 11.57
CA GLU A 62 -0.79 -6.45 11.03
C GLU A 62 -1.07 -6.54 9.53
N ALA A 63 -2.11 -5.84 9.06
CA ALA A 63 -2.49 -5.79 7.65
C ALA A 63 -1.74 -4.69 6.91
N ALA A 64 -1.73 -3.46 7.44
CA ALA A 64 -1.21 -2.27 6.74
C ALA A 64 -0.80 -1.17 7.75
N HIS A 65 -0.15 -0.13 7.23
CA HIS A 65 0.16 1.15 7.91
C HIS A 65 1.25 1.10 8.99
N TYR A 66 2.07 0.05 9.05
CA TYR A 66 3.27 0.07 9.89
C TYR A 66 4.50 0.53 9.09
N THR A 67 5.12 1.62 9.51
CA THR A 67 6.49 2.02 9.10
C THR A 67 7.35 2.18 10.36
N PRO A 68 8.65 1.87 10.35
CA PRO A 68 9.54 2.19 11.45
C PRO A 68 9.60 3.70 11.72
N TYR A 69 9.82 4.08 12.97
CA TYR A 69 10.12 5.46 13.39
C TYR A 69 11.63 5.72 13.46
N GLU A 70 12.01 6.96 13.71
CA GLU A 70 13.41 7.38 13.74
C GLU A 70 14.20 6.64 14.83
N ASN A 71 15.30 5.99 14.45
CA ASN A 71 16.12 5.10 15.31
C ASN A 71 15.39 3.85 15.86
N ASP A 72 14.34 3.37 15.18
CA ASP A 72 13.70 2.10 15.55
C ASP A 72 14.70 0.93 15.46
N LYS A 73 14.80 0.16 16.54
CA LYS A 73 15.70 -1.00 16.68
C LYS A 73 14.99 -2.34 16.43
N LYS A 74 13.72 -2.32 16.00
CA LYS A 74 12.96 -3.53 15.65
C LYS A 74 13.68 -4.29 14.54
N LYS A 75 13.81 -5.61 14.72
CA LYS A 75 14.47 -6.53 13.78
C LYS A 75 13.50 -7.58 13.30
N PHE A 76 13.64 -7.96 12.03
CA PHE A 76 12.93 -9.10 11.46
C PHE A 76 13.37 -10.40 12.12
N LYS A 77 12.42 -11.31 12.35
CA LYS A 77 12.68 -12.63 12.93
C LYS A 77 12.28 -13.70 11.93
N THR A 78 12.99 -14.82 11.91
CA THR A 78 12.59 -16.00 11.13
C THR A 78 11.14 -16.38 11.42
N GLY A 79 10.35 -16.56 10.37
CA GLY A 79 8.93 -16.86 10.45
C GLY A 79 8.01 -15.64 10.59
N ASP A 80 8.54 -14.41 10.61
CA ASP A 80 7.70 -13.22 10.42
C ASP A 80 7.13 -13.24 8.99
N LEU A 81 5.81 -13.08 8.88
CA LEU A 81 5.13 -12.88 7.62
C LEU A 81 5.02 -11.38 7.35
N VAL A 82 5.83 -10.84 6.45
CA VAL A 82 5.96 -9.39 6.21
C VAL A 82 5.16 -9.01 4.97
N LYS A 83 4.26 -8.04 5.09
CA LYS A 83 3.69 -7.33 3.94
C LYS A 83 4.61 -6.15 3.65
N VAL A 84 5.24 -6.18 2.48
CA VAL A 84 6.05 -5.09 1.96
C VAL A 84 5.18 -4.33 1.00
N ASP A 85 4.91 -3.08 1.31
CA ASP A 85 3.94 -2.25 0.61
C ASP A 85 4.57 -0.87 0.39
N LEU A 86 4.63 -0.45 -0.87
CA LEU A 86 5.28 0.79 -1.27
C LEU A 86 4.76 1.29 -2.61
N GLY A 87 4.98 2.59 -2.84
CA GLY A 87 4.65 3.24 -4.09
C GLY A 87 5.74 4.22 -4.52
N ALA A 88 5.85 4.45 -5.83
CA ALA A 88 6.70 5.49 -6.41
C ALA A 88 5.84 6.48 -7.20
N MET A 89 6.28 7.73 -7.30
CA MET A 89 5.55 8.79 -7.97
C MET A 89 6.43 9.69 -8.83
N ILE A 90 5.85 10.16 -9.93
CA ILE A 90 6.45 11.14 -10.84
C ILE A 90 5.43 12.24 -11.08
N ASP A 91 5.76 13.48 -10.71
CA ASP A 91 4.86 14.64 -10.76
C ASP A 91 3.49 14.42 -10.11
N GLY A 92 3.42 13.54 -9.12
CA GLY A 92 2.19 13.14 -8.42
C GLY A 92 1.39 12.02 -9.08
N TYR A 93 1.83 11.47 -10.21
CA TYR A 93 1.27 10.24 -10.78
C TYR A 93 1.94 9.05 -10.10
N MET A 94 1.14 8.25 -9.40
CA MET A 94 1.60 7.29 -8.40
C MET A 94 1.44 5.86 -8.88
N SER A 95 2.36 5.00 -8.44
CA SER A 95 2.14 3.58 -8.30
C SER A 95 1.92 3.21 -6.84
N ASP A 96 1.27 2.07 -6.69
CA ASP A 96 1.02 1.33 -5.47
C ASP A 96 1.24 -0.18 -5.76
N ASN A 97 2.08 -0.82 -4.97
CA ASN A 97 2.36 -2.24 -5.10
C ASN A 97 2.89 -2.86 -3.82
N ALA A 98 2.39 -4.07 -3.55
CA ALA A 98 2.69 -4.80 -2.35
C ALA A 98 2.91 -6.29 -2.63
N THR A 99 3.66 -6.93 -1.76
CA THR A 99 3.86 -8.38 -1.74
C THR A 99 4.05 -8.86 -0.32
N THR A 100 3.86 -10.16 -0.12
CA THR A 100 4.11 -10.81 1.17
C THR A 100 5.34 -11.71 1.08
N VAL A 101 6.26 -11.54 2.03
CA VAL A 101 7.45 -12.38 2.20
C VAL A 101 7.46 -13.05 3.56
N GLU A 102 7.94 -14.28 3.61
CA GLU A 102 8.21 -14.97 4.88
C GLU A 102 9.70 -14.90 5.19
N VAL A 103 10.05 -14.29 6.33
CA VAL A 103 11.45 -14.13 6.73
C VAL A 103 12.08 -15.51 6.96
N GLY A 104 13.13 -15.80 6.19
CA GLY A 104 13.84 -17.09 6.26
C GLY A 104 13.16 -18.23 5.51
N ASN A 105 12.07 -17.97 4.74
CA ASN A 105 11.42 -18.93 3.84
C ASN A 105 11.13 -20.30 4.49
N THR A 106 10.45 -20.31 5.63
CA THR A 106 10.18 -21.56 6.36
C THR A 106 9.14 -22.45 5.67
N GLY A 107 8.38 -21.89 4.73
CA GLY A 107 7.32 -22.56 3.97
C GLY A 107 6.01 -22.66 4.74
N LYS A 108 5.92 -22.06 5.93
CA LYS A 108 4.74 -22.16 6.80
C LYS A 108 3.53 -21.43 6.23
N PHE A 109 3.77 -20.38 5.44
CA PHE A 109 2.72 -19.51 4.91
C PHE A 109 2.59 -19.56 3.38
N SER A 110 3.18 -20.57 2.73
CA SER A 110 3.16 -20.69 1.26
C SER A 110 1.74 -20.65 0.69
N ASP A 111 0.82 -21.47 1.22
CA ASP A 111 -0.57 -21.49 0.76
C ASP A 111 -1.28 -20.13 0.96
N LEU A 112 -0.97 -19.42 2.06
CA LEU A 112 -1.57 -18.12 2.36
C LEU A 112 -1.05 -17.02 1.42
N ILE A 113 0.23 -17.06 1.05
CA ILE A 113 0.84 -16.15 0.08
C ILE A 113 0.34 -16.49 -1.34
N ASP A 114 0.20 -17.77 -1.65
CA ASP A 114 -0.30 -18.24 -2.94
C ASP A 114 -1.77 -17.86 -3.14
N ALA A 115 -2.60 -17.95 -2.09
CA ALA A 115 -3.99 -17.52 -2.13
C ALA A 115 -4.15 -16.05 -2.55
N THR A 116 -3.38 -15.12 -1.97
CA THR A 116 -3.45 -13.69 -2.33
C THR A 116 -2.86 -13.42 -3.71
N ARG A 117 -1.72 -14.02 -4.04
CA ARG A 117 -1.08 -13.87 -5.35
C ARG A 117 -1.98 -14.39 -6.47
N GLU A 118 -2.62 -15.55 -6.28
CA GLU A 118 -3.53 -16.12 -7.27
C GLU A 118 -4.81 -15.28 -7.35
N ALA A 119 -5.36 -14.83 -6.22
CA ALA A 119 -6.53 -13.95 -6.21
C ALA A 119 -6.29 -12.66 -7.01
N LEU A 120 -5.12 -12.03 -6.84
CA LEU A 120 -4.73 -10.85 -7.61
C LEU A 120 -4.63 -11.16 -9.10
N ASN A 121 -3.93 -12.24 -9.46
CA ASN A 121 -3.79 -12.65 -10.85
C ASN A 121 -5.14 -12.95 -11.52
N ASN A 122 -6.07 -13.57 -10.80
CA ASN A 122 -7.40 -13.88 -11.31
C ASN A 122 -8.28 -12.62 -11.41
N ALA A 123 -8.21 -11.72 -10.43
CA ALA A 123 -8.87 -10.41 -10.47
C ALA A 123 -8.42 -9.60 -11.71
N ILE A 124 -7.11 -9.50 -11.95
CA ILE A 124 -6.53 -8.76 -13.07
C ILE A 124 -7.09 -9.24 -14.42
N LYS A 125 -7.23 -10.55 -14.62
CA LYS A 125 -7.75 -11.13 -15.89
C LYS A 125 -9.18 -10.71 -16.20
N MET A 126 -9.95 -10.29 -15.20
CA MET A 126 -11.35 -9.89 -15.37
C MET A 126 -11.53 -8.39 -15.57
N ILE A 127 -10.53 -7.59 -15.23
CA ILE A 127 -10.60 -6.14 -15.32
C ILE A 127 -10.82 -5.73 -16.77
N ARG A 128 -11.88 -4.95 -16.98
CA ARG A 128 -12.24 -4.33 -18.25
C ARG A 128 -13.16 -3.15 -17.98
N PRO A 129 -13.23 -2.17 -18.88
CA PRO A 129 -14.21 -1.09 -18.76
C PRO A 129 -15.63 -1.63 -18.61
N GLY A 130 -16.40 -1.04 -17.69
CA GLY A 130 -17.80 -1.37 -17.43
C GLY A 130 -18.05 -2.57 -16.51
N ILE A 131 -17.01 -3.30 -16.07
CA ILE A 131 -17.17 -4.36 -15.06
C ILE A 131 -17.69 -3.76 -13.75
N GLU A 132 -18.63 -4.46 -13.09
CA GLU A 132 -19.05 -4.09 -11.74
C GLU A 132 -17.96 -4.46 -10.73
N LEU A 133 -17.63 -3.56 -9.82
CA LEU A 133 -16.51 -3.71 -8.90
C LEU A 133 -16.69 -4.93 -7.96
N TYR A 134 -17.93 -5.24 -7.55
CA TYR A 134 -18.21 -6.43 -6.75
C TYR A 134 -17.86 -7.75 -7.45
N ASN A 135 -17.82 -7.80 -8.79
CA ASN A 135 -17.41 -9.01 -9.51
C ASN A 135 -15.91 -9.27 -9.35
N ILE A 136 -15.10 -8.20 -9.22
CA ILE A 136 -13.67 -8.31 -8.90
C ILE A 136 -13.54 -8.89 -7.49
N GLY A 137 -14.30 -8.35 -6.53
CA GLY A 137 -14.34 -8.86 -5.16
C GLY A 137 -14.84 -10.30 -5.06
N ASN A 138 -15.82 -10.71 -5.86
CA ASN A 138 -16.28 -12.10 -5.90
C ASN A 138 -15.13 -13.05 -6.31
N THR A 139 -14.39 -12.71 -7.36
CA THR A 139 -13.24 -13.50 -7.82
C THR A 139 -12.12 -13.58 -6.78
N ILE A 140 -11.84 -12.48 -6.10
CA ILE A 140 -10.87 -12.43 -5.01
C ILE A 140 -11.32 -13.37 -3.87
N ALA A 141 -12.55 -13.22 -3.40
CA ALA A 141 -13.10 -14.03 -2.33
C ALA A 141 -13.14 -15.53 -2.68
N ASP A 142 -13.63 -15.88 -3.88
CA ASP A 142 -13.72 -17.27 -4.33
C ASP A 142 -12.34 -17.93 -4.38
N THR A 143 -11.32 -17.20 -4.87
CA THR A 143 -9.94 -17.70 -4.91
C THR A 143 -9.37 -17.85 -3.49
N ILE A 144 -9.53 -16.88 -2.61
CA ILE A 144 -9.02 -16.97 -1.23
C ILE A 144 -9.69 -18.11 -0.45
N ASN A 145 -11.02 -18.25 -0.61
CA ASN A 145 -11.80 -19.30 0.04
C ASN A 145 -11.41 -20.70 -0.45
N SER A 146 -11.03 -20.87 -1.72
CA SER A 146 -10.63 -22.19 -2.25
C SER A 146 -9.33 -22.70 -1.64
N TYR A 147 -8.49 -21.81 -1.10
CA TYR A 147 -7.31 -22.14 -0.31
C TYR A 147 -7.61 -22.40 1.18
N GLY A 148 -8.85 -22.22 1.62
CA GLY A 148 -9.27 -22.42 3.02
C GLY A 148 -9.01 -21.21 3.93
N PHE A 149 -8.76 -20.02 3.36
CA PHE A 149 -8.57 -18.77 4.10
C PHE A 149 -9.77 -17.83 3.93
N ASN A 150 -9.81 -16.76 4.71
CA ASN A 150 -10.88 -15.76 4.65
C ASN A 150 -10.39 -14.49 3.95
N PRO A 151 -11.13 -13.95 2.96
CA PRO A 151 -10.84 -12.61 2.43
C PRO A 151 -11.10 -11.57 3.52
N VAL A 152 -10.22 -10.57 3.62
CA VAL A 152 -10.47 -9.42 4.49
C VAL A 152 -11.59 -8.58 3.89
N LYS A 153 -12.66 -8.34 4.64
CA LYS A 153 -13.88 -7.69 4.11
C LYS A 153 -13.86 -6.18 4.19
N ASN A 154 -13.13 -5.61 5.14
CA ASN A 154 -13.13 -4.16 5.39
C ASN A 154 -11.82 -3.48 4.99
N LEU A 155 -11.06 -4.13 4.09
CA LEU A 155 -9.97 -3.55 3.28
C LEU A 155 -10.17 -3.98 1.84
N GLY A 156 -9.63 -3.22 0.91
CA GLY A 156 -9.74 -3.46 -0.51
C GLY A 156 -9.07 -2.34 -1.28
N GLY A 157 -8.85 -2.57 -2.57
CA GLY A 157 -8.17 -1.64 -3.45
C GLY A 157 -8.94 -0.33 -3.64
N HIS A 158 -8.31 0.57 -4.36
CA HIS A 158 -8.80 1.93 -4.52
C HIS A 158 -8.44 2.50 -5.88
N GLY A 159 -9.09 3.60 -6.28
CA GLY A 159 -8.63 4.37 -7.42
C GLY A 159 -7.43 5.24 -7.05
N ILE A 160 -6.57 5.54 -8.00
CA ILE A 160 -5.39 6.39 -7.84
C ILE A 160 -5.51 7.59 -8.79
N ASN A 161 -5.48 8.80 -8.22
CA ASN A 161 -5.45 10.07 -8.93
C ASN A 161 -4.09 10.76 -8.75
N ARG A 162 -3.90 11.91 -9.40
CA ARG A 162 -2.66 12.70 -9.22
C ARG A 162 -2.63 13.32 -7.81
N TYR A 163 -1.62 12.99 -7.01
CA TYR A 163 -1.47 13.37 -5.59
C TYR A 163 -2.60 12.89 -4.65
N ASP A 164 -3.42 11.96 -5.10
CA ASP A 164 -4.50 11.36 -4.31
C ASP A 164 -4.43 9.83 -4.47
N LEU A 165 -3.93 9.17 -3.42
CA LEU A 165 -3.69 7.74 -3.41
C LEU A 165 -5.02 6.98 -3.30
N HIS A 166 -5.97 7.48 -2.52
CA HIS A 166 -7.24 6.82 -2.21
C HIS A 166 -8.41 7.61 -2.78
N SER A 167 -8.53 7.62 -4.10
CA SER A 167 -9.62 8.33 -4.78
C SER A 167 -10.99 7.66 -4.59
N GLU A 168 -12.01 8.15 -5.28
CA GLU A 168 -13.41 7.76 -5.07
C GLU A 168 -13.76 6.29 -5.32
N ILE A 169 -12.91 5.55 -6.04
CA ILE A 169 -13.16 4.16 -6.42
C ILE A 169 -12.70 3.25 -5.28
N PHE A 170 -13.55 2.29 -4.89
CA PHE A 170 -13.19 1.21 -3.96
C PHE A 170 -13.34 -0.16 -4.66
N ILE A 171 -12.28 -0.98 -4.63
CA ILE A 171 -12.24 -2.32 -5.20
C ILE A 171 -12.37 -3.34 -4.05
N PRO A 172 -13.54 -3.95 -3.84
CA PRO A 172 -13.74 -4.81 -2.69
C PRO A 172 -13.00 -6.14 -2.84
N ASN A 173 -12.66 -6.77 -1.71
CA ASN A 173 -12.09 -8.12 -1.64
C ASN A 173 -13.15 -9.23 -1.52
N TYR A 174 -14.43 -8.85 -1.58
CA TYR A 174 -15.58 -9.75 -1.56
C TYR A 174 -16.75 -9.10 -2.33
N ASN A 175 -17.81 -9.86 -2.58
CA ASN A 175 -19.02 -9.28 -3.15
C ASN A 175 -19.78 -8.46 -2.07
N ASP A 176 -19.63 -7.14 -2.11
CA ASP A 176 -20.29 -6.19 -1.22
C ASP A 176 -21.68 -5.72 -1.73
N GLY A 177 -22.07 -6.16 -2.93
CA GLY A 177 -23.31 -5.77 -3.60
C GLY A 177 -23.31 -4.35 -4.20
N ASN A 178 -22.17 -3.63 -4.19
CA ASN A 178 -22.09 -2.30 -4.77
C ASN A 178 -21.98 -2.36 -6.31
N GLY A 179 -23.05 -1.97 -7.01
CA GLY A 179 -23.15 -1.97 -8.47
C GLY A 179 -22.35 -0.89 -9.21
N GLU A 180 -21.40 -0.22 -8.56
CA GLU A 180 -20.49 0.70 -9.22
C GLU A 180 -19.70 -0.01 -10.34
N ARG A 181 -19.48 0.70 -11.45
CA ARG A 181 -18.79 0.17 -12.64
C ARG A 181 -17.48 0.89 -12.87
N LEU A 182 -16.45 0.12 -13.19
CA LEU A 182 -15.13 0.63 -13.54
C LEU A 182 -15.19 1.44 -14.85
N LYS A 183 -14.76 2.69 -14.80
CA LYS A 183 -14.74 3.59 -15.96
C LYS A 183 -13.40 3.49 -16.71
N ILE A 184 -13.40 3.90 -17.98
CA ILE A 184 -12.17 4.10 -18.76
C ILE A 184 -11.35 5.27 -18.17
N ASP A 185 -10.07 5.31 -18.53
CA ASP A 185 -9.10 6.33 -18.12
C ASP A 185 -8.95 6.44 -16.61
N LYS A 186 -9.10 5.31 -15.92
CA LYS A 186 -8.87 5.18 -14.47
C LYS A 186 -7.57 4.43 -14.20
N VAL A 187 -6.93 4.79 -13.09
CA VAL A 187 -5.85 3.99 -12.50
C VAL A 187 -6.37 3.46 -11.18
N ILE A 188 -6.18 2.17 -10.93
CA ILE A 188 -6.65 1.50 -9.72
C ILE A 188 -5.55 0.65 -9.11
N ALA A 189 -5.51 0.60 -7.79
CA ALA A 189 -4.88 -0.43 -7.00
C ALA A 189 -5.85 -1.60 -6.84
N VAL A 190 -5.34 -2.83 -7.01
CA VAL A 190 -6.07 -4.06 -6.67
C VAL A 190 -5.23 -4.83 -5.68
N GLU A 191 -5.71 -4.93 -4.44
CA GLU A 191 -4.97 -5.47 -3.29
C GLU A 191 -5.79 -6.51 -2.50
N PRO A 192 -5.75 -7.78 -2.94
CA PRO A 192 -6.27 -8.88 -2.16
C PRO A 192 -5.54 -9.06 -0.84
N PHE A 193 -6.30 -9.13 0.26
CA PHE A 193 -5.82 -9.58 1.56
C PHE A 193 -6.48 -10.90 1.95
N ALA A 194 -5.67 -11.92 2.23
CA ALA A 194 -6.14 -13.19 2.81
C ALA A 194 -5.74 -13.27 4.28
N SER A 195 -6.61 -13.88 5.07
CA SER A 195 -6.45 -14.00 6.51
C SER A 195 -6.72 -15.43 6.98
N THR A 196 -5.89 -15.90 7.92
CA THR A 196 -6.16 -17.13 8.70
C THR A 196 -7.17 -16.91 9.82
N GLY A 197 -7.57 -15.67 10.06
CA GLY A 197 -8.53 -15.23 11.05
C GLY A 197 -9.94 -15.16 10.51
N ILE A 198 -10.71 -14.16 10.95
CA ILE A 198 -12.11 -13.95 10.56
C ILE A 198 -12.26 -12.99 9.36
N GLY A 199 -11.16 -12.37 8.91
CA GLY A 199 -11.17 -11.43 7.79
C GLY A 199 -11.72 -10.05 8.16
N MET A 200 -11.51 -9.61 9.41
CA MET A 200 -11.96 -8.29 9.89
C MET A 200 -10.83 -7.54 10.59
N ILE A 201 -10.52 -6.35 10.08
CA ILE A 201 -9.43 -5.50 10.53
C ILE A 201 -9.94 -4.42 11.48
N HIS A 202 -9.16 -4.08 12.48
CA HIS A 202 -9.43 -3.02 13.42
C HIS A 202 -8.23 -2.10 13.59
N ASN A 203 -8.50 -0.87 14.03
CA ASN A 203 -7.47 0.10 14.33
C ASN A 203 -6.63 -0.36 15.51
N GLY A 204 -5.31 -0.37 15.32
CA GLY A 204 -4.33 -0.60 16.36
C GLY A 204 -3.92 0.66 17.09
N MET A 205 -2.65 0.68 17.50
CA MET A 205 -2.07 1.89 18.09
C MET A 205 -1.96 2.96 17.01
N PRO A 206 -2.01 4.26 17.38
CA PRO A 206 -1.67 5.34 16.46
C PRO A 206 -0.31 5.06 15.81
N GLY A 207 -0.28 5.09 14.48
CA GLY A 207 0.95 4.97 13.71
C GLY A 207 1.68 6.29 13.61
N ASN A 208 2.76 6.26 12.84
CA ASN A 208 3.65 7.38 12.54
C ASN A 208 3.63 7.73 11.04
N ILE A 209 2.52 7.39 10.37
CA ILE A 209 2.17 7.85 9.02
C ILE A 209 1.06 8.88 9.18
N TYR A 210 1.20 10.01 8.49
CA TYR A 210 0.28 11.12 8.54
C TYR A 210 -0.13 11.58 7.14
N ILE A 211 -1.23 12.31 7.05
CA ILE A 211 -1.68 12.98 5.82
C ILE A 211 -2.26 14.34 6.16
N VAL A 212 -2.14 15.30 5.25
CA VAL A 212 -2.78 16.62 5.36
C VAL A 212 -4.30 16.47 5.19
N GLU A 213 -5.06 17.09 6.08
CA GLU A 213 -6.51 17.14 5.95
C GLU A 213 -6.90 18.03 4.77
N GLU A 214 -7.63 17.48 3.79
CA GLU A 214 -8.01 18.18 2.56
C GLU A 214 -8.74 19.50 2.84
N THR A 215 -9.55 19.53 3.91
CA THR A 215 -10.31 20.71 4.34
C THR A 215 -9.46 21.80 4.99
N ARG A 216 -8.16 21.57 5.18
CA ARG A 216 -7.24 22.43 5.93
C ARG A 216 -6.00 22.84 5.17
N ILE A 217 -5.90 22.52 3.87
CA ILE A 217 -4.72 22.79 3.05
C ILE A 217 -4.26 24.25 3.17
N ASP A 218 -2.99 24.42 3.56
CA ASP A 218 -2.26 25.68 3.51
C ASP A 218 -1.01 25.50 2.65
N LYS A 219 -0.96 26.17 1.50
CA LYS A 219 0.17 26.08 0.56
C LYS A 219 1.47 26.65 1.10
N ASN A 220 1.40 27.46 2.17
CA ASN A 220 2.58 28.01 2.81
C ASN A 220 3.15 27.07 3.88
N GLU A 221 2.42 26.02 4.26
CA GLU A 221 2.80 25.13 5.33
C GLU A 221 3.88 24.14 4.90
N GLU A 222 4.88 23.93 5.76
CA GLU A 222 6.08 23.15 5.43
C GLU A 222 5.75 21.71 5.04
N ILE A 223 4.81 21.05 5.74
CA ILE A 223 4.31 19.72 5.39
C ILE A 223 3.74 19.71 3.97
N TYR A 224 2.91 20.69 3.60
CA TYR A 224 2.28 20.71 2.27
C TYR A 224 3.30 21.02 1.17
N LYS A 225 4.26 21.90 1.43
CA LYS A 225 5.33 22.20 0.45
C LYS A 225 6.17 20.96 0.11
N ASN A 226 6.41 20.09 1.09
CA ASN A 226 7.27 18.92 0.92
C ASN A 226 6.49 17.66 0.50
N PHE A 227 5.25 17.48 0.98
CA PHE A 227 4.48 16.25 0.80
C PHE A 227 3.13 16.47 0.09
N ASN A 228 2.75 17.71 -0.22
CA ASN A 228 1.46 18.02 -0.85
C ASN A 228 0.30 17.37 -0.06
N THR A 229 -0.50 16.53 -0.72
CA THR A 229 -1.61 15.77 -0.13
C THR A 229 -1.31 14.27 0.04
N ILE A 230 -0.06 13.83 -0.15
CA ILE A 230 0.29 12.41 -0.03
C ILE A 230 0.57 12.02 1.44
N PRO A 231 0.38 10.74 1.82
CA PRO A 231 0.83 10.25 3.11
C PRO A 231 2.35 10.41 3.30
N PHE A 232 2.78 10.72 4.52
CA PHE A 232 4.19 10.90 4.86
C PHE A 232 4.51 10.35 6.26
N ALA A 233 5.76 9.92 6.47
CA ALA A 233 6.20 9.36 7.75
C ALA A 233 6.77 10.43 8.68
N GLU A 234 6.68 10.20 9.99
CA GLU A 234 7.36 11.00 11.02
C GLU A 234 8.85 11.21 10.68
N ARG A 235 9.53 10.15 10.26
CA ARG A 235 10.97 10.17 9.91
C ARG A 235 11.29 10.98 8.65
N TRP A 236 10.31 11.27 7.80
CA TRP A 236 10.52 12.24 6.71
C TRP A 236 10.53 13.67 7.25
N VAL A 237 9.65 13.99 8.19
CA VAL A 237 9.63 15.31 8.84
C VAL A 237 10.89 15.52 9.69
N ALA A 238 11.40 14.47 10.32
CA ALA A 238 12.66 14.52 11.07
C ALA A 238 13.86 14.97 10.23
N LYS A 239 13.84 14.76 8.91
CA LYS A 239 14.87 15.23 7.98
C LYS A 239 14.71 16.70 7.58
N LEU A 240 13.51 17.27 7.78
CA LEU A 240 13.21 18.66 7.47
C LEU A 240 13.54 19.60 8.64
N MET A 241 13.29 19.16 9.87
CA MET A 241 13.42 20.01 11.06
C MET A 241 13.78 19.22 12.33
N PRO A 242 14.62 19.79 13.22
CA PRO A 242 15.06 19.12 14.44
C PRO A 242 13.96 18.93 15.49
N ASP A 243 12.97 19.83 15.54
CA ASP A 243 11.84 19.85 16.47
C ASP A 243 10.59 19.12 15.93
N TYR A 244 10.77 18.22 14.95
CA TYR A 244 9.70 17.53 14.22
C TYR A 244 8.61 16.91 15.11
N LYS A 245 8.96 16.36 16.29
CA LYS A 245 7.98 15.74 17.20
C LYS A 245 7.01 16.75 17.78
N GLU A 246 7.51 17.90 18.23
CA GLU A 246 6.67 18.97 18.76
C GLU A 246 5.82 19.57 17.64
N TYR A 247 6.43 19.77 16.48
CA TYR A 247 5.75 20.27 15.29
C TYR A 247 4.61 19.34 14.84
N ILE A 248 4.84 18.03 14.69
CA ILE A 248 3.78 17.04 14.34
C ILE A 248 2.67 17.05 15.40
N ARG A 249 3.03 17.04 16.69
CA ARG A 249 2.04 17.09 17.78
C ARG A 249 1.16 18.34 17.69
N LYS A 250 1.75 19.49 17.38
CA LYS A 250 1.02 20.74 17.16
C LYS A 250 0.05 20.60 15.98
N LYS A 251 0.51 20.07 14.85
CA LYS A 251 -0.31 19.91 13.64
C LYS A 251 -1.47 18.92 13.82
N LEU A 252 -1.27 17.85 14.59
CA LEU A 252 -2.35 16.94 15.02
C LEU A 252 -3.38 17.66 15.90
N ASN A 253 -2.94 18.45 16.88
CA ASN A 253 -3.84 19.21 17.76
C ASN A 253 -4.66 20.27 16.99
N GLU A 254 -4.04 20.91 16.00
CA GLU A 254 -4.69 21.84 15.07
C GLU A 254 -5.65 21.13 14.09
N ARG A 255 -5.63 19.78 14.05
CA ARG A 255 -6.32 18.95 13.05
C ARG A 255 -5.92 19.33 11.62
N TYR A 256 -4.68 19.77 11.44
CA TYR A 256 -4.11 20.04 10.13
C TYR A 256 -3.69 18.75 9.43
N ILE A 257 -3.26 17.75 10.22
CA ILE A 257 -2.95 16.40 9.76
C ILE A 257 -3.72 15.37 10.57
N SER A 258 -3.92 14.20 9.98
CA SER A 258 -4.42 13.00 10.65
C SER A 258 -3.38 11.88 10.62
N ALA A 259 -3.45 10.98 11.59
CA ALA A 259 -2.58 9.82 11.69
C ALA A 259 -3.28 8.55 11.21
N PHE A 260 -2.57 7.72 10.44
CA PHE A 260 -3.04 6.38 10.13
C PHE A 260 -2.70 5.43 11.29
N PRO A 261 -3.69 4.72 11.86
CA PRO A 261 -3.42 3.66 12.81
C PRO A 261 -2.82 2.46 12.07
N VAL A 262 -1.98 1.69 12.77
CA VAL A 262 -1.59 0.36 12.27
C VAL A 262 -2.84 -0.51 12.22
N LEU A 263 -3.17 -1.01 11.04
CA LEU A 263 -4.34 -1.84 10.80
C LEU A 263 -3.99 -3.28 11.11
N LYS A 264 -4.80 -3.96 11.91
CA LYS A 264 -4.51 -5.33 12.34
C LYS A 264 -5.76 -6.14 12.59
N GLU A 265 -5.59 -7.45 12.57
CA GLU A 265 -6.58 -8.40 13.04
C GLU A 265 -6.21 -8.90 14.45
N HIS A 266 -7.06 -9.76 15.02
CA HIS A 266 -6.87 -10.38 16.32
C HIS A 266 -5.53 -11.11 16.42
N LYS A 267 -5.01 -11.22 17.66
CA LYS A 267 -3.73 -11.89 17.91
C LYS A 267 -3.78 -13.34 17.43
N ASN A 268 -2.64 -13.80 16.90
CA ASN A 268 -2.44 -15.15 16.35
C ASN A 268 -3.10 -15.42 14.99
N SER A 269 -3.75 -14.44 14.35
CA SER A 269 -4.02 -14.53 12.91
C SER A 269 -2.79 -14.13 12.10
N TYR A 270 -2.77 -14.51 10.83
CA TYR A 270 -1.78 -14.11 9.86
C TYR A 270 -2.47 -13.56 8.63
N ILE A 271 -1.93 -12.48 8.08
CA ILE A 271 -2.44 -11.81 6.90
C ILE A 271 -1.36 -11.79 5.82
N SER A 272 -1.76 -12.12 4.60
CA SER A 272 -0.99 -11.85 3.38
C SER A 272 -1.71 -10.80 2.53
N GLN A 273 -0.93 -10.12 1.71
CA GLN A 273 -1.32 -9.11 0.73
C GLN A 273 -0.50 -9.34 -0.55
N ALA A 274 -1.13 -9.10 -1.70
CA ALA A 274 -0.45 -8.90 -2.96
C ALA A 274 -1.15 -7.74 -3.68
N GLU A 275 -0.41 -6.91 -4.41
CA GLU A 275 -1.02 -5.75 -5.04
C GLU A 275 -0.33 -5.30 -6.32
N HIS A 276 -1.14 -4.80 -7.24
CA HIS A 276 -0.67 -4.09 -8.43
C HIS A 276 -1.48 -2.83 -8.72
N THR A 277 -0.79 -1.86 -9.32
CA THR A 277 -1.41 -0.71 -9.98
C THR A 277 -1.75 -1.06 -11.42
N ILE A 278 -2.96 -0.68 -11.82
CA ILE A 278 -3.54 -1.06 -13.11
C ILE A 278 -4.14 0.18 -13.76
N MET A 279 -3.72 0.44 -14.99
CA MET A 279 -4.28 1.47 -15.85
C MET A 279 -5.35 0.86 -16.75
N VAL A 280 -6.55 1.42 -16.69
CA VAL A 280 -7.74 0.95 -17.40
C VAL A 280 -8.04 1.91 -18.54
N LEU A 281 -7.55 1.61 -19.73
CA LEU A 281 -7.80 2.40 -20.95
C LEU A 281 -9.01 1.83 -21.70
N SER A 282 -9.45 2.52 -22.75
CA SER A 282 -10.61 2.09 -23.55
C SER A 282 -10.35 0.80 -24.34
N ASP A 283 -9.11 0.57 -24.74
CA ASP A 283 -8.65 -0.51 -25.63
C ASP A 283 -7.60 -1.42 -24.99
N GLU A 284 -7.04 -1.03 -23.85
CA GLU A 284 -5.91 -1.71 -23.21
C GLU A 284 -6.04 -1.70 -21.68
N ILE A 285 -5.62 -2.81 -21.04
CA ILE A 285 -5.44 -2.90 -19.59
C ILE A 285 -3.95 -3.11 -19.33
N ILE A 286 -3.33 -2.20 -18.59
CA ILE A 286 -1.88 -2.23 -18.33
C ILE A 286 -1.64 -2.39 -16.84
N VAL A 287 -0.93 -3.45 -16.45
CA VAL A 287 -0.41 -3.59 -15.09
C VAL A 287 0.92 -2.85 -15.05
N THR A 288 0.98 -1.72 -14.34
CA THR A 288 2.16 -0.82 -14.37
C THR A 288 3.29 -1.28 -13.46
N THR A 289 2.99 -2.13 -12.48
CA THR A 289 3.94 -2.61 -11.45
C THR A 289 4.29 -4.08 -11.59
N LYS A 290 4.18 -4.67 -12.80
CA LYS A 290 4.50 -6.08 -13.05
C LYS A 290 5.98 -6.32 -13.39
#